data_AF-A0A852TFD4-F1
#
_entry.id   AF-A0A852TFD4-F1
#
_cell.length_a   1.000
_cell.length_b   1.000
_cell.length_c   1.000
_cell.angle_alpha   90.00
_cell.angle_beta   90.00
_cell.angle_gamma   90.00
#
_symmetry.space_group_name_H-M   'P 1'
#
loop_
_entity.id
_entity.type
_entity.pdbx_description
1 polymer ?
#
loop_
_entity_poly.entity_id
_entity_poly.type
_entity_poly.pdbx_seq_one_letter_code
_entity_poly.pdbx_strand_id
1 'polypeptide(L)'
;MKEKNDVASWGLQKAKDLIKANGVMKPDYVRWVESFEVSFDTILNSKKYSSAFIIAELFNIYERRIKASAPVEKEWRLLYELVGIVVSFKKLAVLTVQSGFAEDVVRRAYLSVFHNLIEDADELVLKIGVQSLPFDFDEFILELKDEVFELLTVSSDLEQERIYLYRLLWSNLFKKKEWREQEIVLINDRMKSLEDWENPNPLMVAGIHISILQQKDELAVDLITKMDDKTITPYMLHWIELLSQTKAWKRVGPLIELFISKLKGYLDFLRTYHSCASFTRSALKAITPYISENGKAELYERAMLSTLPYSYTEYEHSLFERKQFDKWSDLQAFMGWNFYDLPRERVKVIEKEKPEVLLGMLHQSALNEINQKNRSSYKAAVRHLKKLRTLYKKTKRVDDWQYFLDSLMEKTKRLRAFHEECRRSKLVEE
;
A
#
# COMPACT_ATOMS: atom_id res chain seq x y z
N MET A 1 -47.56 -22.14 21.79
CA MET A 1 -48.44 -21.11 21.19
C MET A 1 -48.21 -19.74 21.83
N LYS A 2 -46.94 -19.32 22.06
CA LYS A 2 -46.59 -18.04 22.68
C LYS A 2 -45.25 -17.45 22.21
N GLU A 3 -44.83 -17.79 20.99
CA GLU A 3 -43.61 -17.27 20.34
C GLU A 3 -43.85 -16.84 18.88
N LYS A 4 -45.11 -16.73 18.46
CA LYS A 4 -45.48 -16.26 17.11
C LYS A 4 -46.14 -14.87 17.08
N ASN A 5 -46.24 -14.19 18.22
CA ASN A 5 -46.91 -12.89 18.33
C ASN A 5 -45.97 -11.68 18.51
N ASP A 6 -44.65 -11.87 18.67
CA ASP A 6 -43.73 -10.74 18.89
C ASP A 6 -43.12 -10.15 17.60
N VAL A 7 -43.47 -10.68 16.43
CA VAL A 7 -43.08 -10.10 15.13
C VAL A 7 -44.04 -8.97 14.68
N ALA A 8 -45.20 -8.85 15.34
CA ALA A 8 -46.19 -7.82 15.00
C ALA A 8 -45.98 -6.47 15.71
N SER A 9 -45.07 -6.37 16.69
CA SER A 9 -44.86 -5.14 17.48
C SER A 9 -43.80 -4.19 16.88
N TRP A 10 -43.16 -4.55 15.77
CA TRP A 10 -42.03 -3.80 15.18
C TRP A 10 -42.42 -2.83 14.06
N GLY A 11 -43.70 -2.45 13.92
CA GLY A 11 -44.11 -1.34 13.05
C GLY A 11 -43.67 -1.46 11.58
N LEU A 12 -43.43 -2.68 11.08
CA LEU A 12 -43.01 -2.93 9.71
C LEU A 12 -44.20 -2.73 8.77
N GLN A 13 -44.35 -1.51 8.26
CA GLN A 13 -45.22 -1.22 7.12
C GLN A 13 -44.74 -2.02 5.90
N LYS A 14 -45.67 -2.59 5.13
CA LYS A 14 -45.35 -3.31 3.89
C LYS A 14 -44.85 -2.29 2.86
N ALA A 15 -43.91 -2.67 2.01
CA ALA A 15 -43.35 -1.80 0.96
C ALA A 15 -44.41 -1.09 0.10
N LYS A 16 -45.59 -1.71 -0.10
CA LYS A 16 -46.72 -1.10 -0.82
C LYS A 16 -47.42 0.06 -0.08
N ASP A 17 -47.34 0.08 1.25
CA ASP A 17 -47.98 1.08 2.10
C ASP A 17 -47.10 2.34 2.23
N LEU A 18 -45.77 2.18 2.14
CA LEU A 18 -44.81 3.29 1.98
C LEU A 18 -44.98 4.02 0.63
N ILE A 19 -45.25 3.27 -0.45
CA ILE A 19 -45.45 3.83 -1.80
C ILE A 19 -46.78 4.62 -1.90
N LYS A 20 -47.82 4.26 -1.13
CA LYS A 20 -49.11 4.98 -1.13
C LYS A 20 -49.14 6.22 -0.25
N ALA A 21 -48.29 6.31 0.77
CA ALA A 21 -48.18 7.49 1.62
C ALA A 21 -47.32 8.60 0.98
N ASN A 22 -46.32 8.22 0.18
CA ASN A 22 -45.39 9.13 -0.49
C ASN A 22 -45.81 9.44 -1.93
N GLY A 23 -46.97 10.06 -2.13
CA GLY A 23 -47.31 10.62 -3.44
C GLY A 23 -46.15 11.53 -3.90
N VAL A 24 -45.53 11.18 -5.04
CA VAL A 24 -44.33 11.77 -5.67
C VAL A 24 -43.82 13.02 -4.95
N MET A 25 -43.21 12.82 -3.78
CA MET A 25 -42.61 13.92 -3.04
C MET A 25 -41.33 14.24 -3.77
N LYS A 26 -41.10 15.52 -4.08
CA LYS A 26 -39.82 15.94 -4.64
C LYS A 26 -38.69 15.46 -3.71
N PRO A 27 -37.58 14.93 -4.26
CA PRO A 27 -36.37 14.66 -3.51
C PRO A 27 -36.00 15.86 -2.63
N ASP A 28 -35.60 15.58 -1.39
CA ASP A 28 -35.20 16.59 -0.41
C ASP A 28 -34.02 16.03 0.40
N TYR A 29 -32.91 16.75 0.41
CA TYR A 29 -31.66 16.29 1.01
C TYR A 29 -31.82 16.04 2.51
N VAL A 30 -32.40 17.01 3.23
CA VAL A 30 -32.57 16.96 4.69
C VAL A 30 -33.44 15.76 5.09
N ARG A 31 -34.55 15.52 4.37
CA ARG A 31 -35.41 14.35 4.61
C ARG A 31 -34.69 13.02 4.36
N TRP A 32 -33.80 12.97 3.37
CA TRP A 32 -33.01 11.76 3.13
C TRP A 32 -32.08 11.49 4.30
N VAL A 33 -31.31 12.49 4.72
CA VAL A 33 -30.39 12.40 5.87
C VAL A 33 -31.16 11.99 7.13
N GLU A 34 -32.26 12.66 7.46
CA GLU A 34 -33.10 12.33 8.62
C GLU A 34 -33.60 10.87 8.55
N SER A 35 -34.06 10.43 7.37
CA SER A 35 -34.50 9.04 7.16
C SER A 35 -33.37 8.03 7.38
N PHE A 36 -32.15 8.35 6.92
CA PHE A 36 -30.95 7.54 7.13
C PHE A 36 -30.58 7.45 8.60
N GLU A 37 -30.52 8.58 9.29
CA GLU A 37 -30.14 8.63 10.70
C GLU A 37 -31.16 7.94 11.60
N VAL A 38 -32.46 8.22 11.42
CA VAL A 38 -33.53 7.57 12.18
C VAL A 38 -33.52 6.05 11.95
N SER A 39 -33.36 5.61 10.70
CA SER A 39 -33.27 4.19 10.38
C SER A 39 -32.03 3.55 10.99
N PHE A 40 -30.89 4.24 10.96
CA PHE A 40 -29.64 3.78 11.58
C PHE A 40 -29.83 3.65 13.09
N ASP A 41 -30.31 4.69 13.77
CA ASP A 41 -30.45 4.68 15.23
C ASP A 41 -31.49 3.66 15.72
N THR A 42 -32.59 3.47 14.97
CA THR A 42 -33.60 2.45 15.29
C THR A 42 -33.03 1.04 15.26
N ILE A 43 -32.13 0.75 14.30
CA ILE A 43 -31.59 -0.60 14.09
C ILE A 43 -30.30 -0.81 14.91
N LEU A 44 -29.38 0.15 14.84
CA LEU A 44 -28.02 0.09 15.37
C LEU A 44 -27.81 0.84 16.69
N ASN A 45 -28.79 1.55 17.25
CA ASN A 45 -28.60 2.22 18.55
C ASN A 45 -29.58 1.71 19.62
N SER A 46 -30.19 0.55 19.36
CA SER A 46 -31.27 0.00 20.19
C SER A 46 -30.80 -0.65 21.50
N LYS A 47 -29.52 -1.07 21.64
CA LYS A 47 -28.93 -1.69 22.85
C LYS A 47 -27.40 -1.50 22.93
N LYS A 48 -26.83 -1.57 24.14
CA LYS A 48 -25.38 -1.76 24.33
C LYS A 48 -24.94 -3.10 23.73
N TYR A 49 -23.98 -3.07 22.82
CA TYR A 49 -23.47 -4.26 22.15
C TYR A 49 -22.56 -5.09 23.05
N SER A 50 -22.92 -6.36 23.24
CA SER A 50 -22.04 -7.34 23.90
C SER A 50 -21.00 -7.93 22.94
N SER A 51 -21.21 -7.82 21.63
CA SER A 51 -20.34 -8.37 20.58
C SER A 51 -20.27 -7.43 19.39
N ALA A 52 -19.05 -7.13 18.93
CA ALA A 52 -18.78 -6.32 17.75
C ALA A 52 -19.31 -6.95 16.45
N PHE A 53 -19.39 -8.28 16.36
CA PHE A 53 -19.82 -8.98 15.14
C PHE A 53 -21.29 -8.72 14.78
N ILE A 54 -22.13 -8.43 15.78
CA ILE A 54 -23.55 -8.12 15.56
C ILE A 54 -23.70 -6.79 14.79
N ILE A 55 -22.76 -5.86 14.92
CA ILE A 55 -22.82 -4.56 14.24
C ILE A 55 -22.85 -4.75 12.72
N ALA A 56 -22.03 -5.66 12.17
CA ALA A 56 -22.04 -5.93 10.72
C ALA A 56 -23.39 -6.48 10.24
N GLU A 57 -24.00 -7.39 10.99
CA GLU A 57 -25.31 -7.98 10.64
C GLU A 57 -26.43 -6.93 10.68
N LEU A 58 -26.45 -6.09 11.72
CA LEU A 58 -27.42 -5.01 11.85
C LEU A 58 -27.22 -3.95 10.78
N PHE A 59 -25.97 -3.63 10.43
CA PHE A 59 -25.67 -2.72 9.34
C PHE A 59 -26.20 -3.24 8.01
N ASN A 60 -26.07 -4.54 7.71
CA ASN A 60 -26.64 -5.15 6.51
C ASN A 60 -28.18 -5.05 6.46
N ILE A 61 -28.85 -5.15 7.62
CA ILE A 61 -30.30 -4.97 7.70
C ILE A 61 -30.67 -3.50 7.42
N TYR A 62 -29.93 -2.58 8.01
CA TYR A 62 -30.09 -1.14 7.77
C TYR A 62 -29.88 -0.78 6.29
N GLU A 63 -28.81 -1.26 5.68
CA GLU A 63 -28.46 -0.98 4.29
C GLU A 63 -29.56 -1.48 3.33
N ARG A 64 -30.10 -2.68 3.56
CA ARG A 64 -31.23 -3.20 2.78
C ARG A 64 -32.47 -2.32 2.88
N ARG A 65 -32.74 -1.75 4.07
CA ARG A 65 -33.86 -0.83 4.30
C ARG A 65 -33.67 0.49 3.55
N ILE A 66 -32.45 1.02 3.56
CA ILE A 66 -32.10 2.23 2.80
C ILE A 66 -32.25 1.99 1.30
N LYS A 67 -31.61 0.95 0.75
CA LYS A 67 -31.70 0.61 -0.68
C LYS A 67 -33.14 0.35 -1.14
N ALA A 68 -34.02 -0.17 -0.26
CA ALA A 68 -35.44 -0.37 -0.57
C ALA A 68 -36.27 0.93 -0.57
N SER A 69 -35.79 1.98 0.07
CA SER A 69 -36.46 3.30 0.17
C SER A 69 -35.96 4.31 -0.87
N ALA A 70 -35.04 3.88 -1.75
CA ALA A 70 -34.46 4.74 -2.76
C ALA A 70 -35.50 5.22 -3.81
N PRO A 71 -35.31 6.42 -4.39
CA PRO A 71 -36.12 6.92 -5.50
C PRO A 71 -36.20 5.94 -6.67
N VAL A 72 -37.30 6.00 -7.43
CA VAL A 72 -37.52 5.11 -8.58
C VAL A 72 -36.67 5.55 -9.78
N GLU A 73 -36.52 6.86 -9.96
CA GLU A 73 -35.69 7.46 -10.99
C GLU A 73 -34.22 7.08 -10.78
N LYS A 74 -33.59 6.56 -11.83
CA LYS A 74 -32.26 5.97 -11.76
C LYS A 74 -31.21 6.98 -11.31
N GLU A 75 -31.27 8.20 -11.83
CA GLU A 75 -30.34 9.28 -11.52
C GLU A 75 -30.43 9.65 -10.03
N TRP A 76 -31.66 9.84 -9.53
CA TRP A 76 -31.91 10.17 -8.12
C TRP A 76 -31.53 9.04 -7.18
N ARG A 77 -31.72 7.80 -7.61
CA ARG A 77 -31.28 6.62 -6.86
C ARG A 77 -29.77 6.58 -6.66
N LEU A 78 -28.98 6.91 -7.69
CA LEU A 78 -27.51 6.92 -7.56
C LEU A 78 -27.05 7.94 -6.52
N LEU A 79 -27.63 9.14 -6.55
CA LEU A 79 -27.30 10.19 -5.60
C LEU A 79 -27.79 9.84 -4.18
N TYR A 80 -29.00 9.31 -4.06
CA TYR A 80 -29.56 8.84 -2.79
C TYR A 80 -28.66 7.80 -2.12
N GLU A 81 -28.22 6.79 -2.87
CA GLU A 81 -27.33 5.75 -2.35
C GLU A 81 -25.96 6.34 -1.95
N LEU A 82 -25.43 7.30 -2.69
CA LEU A 82 -24.16 7.96 -2.34
C LEU A 82 -24.25 8.80 -1.07
N VAL A 83 -25.30 9.62 -0.93
CA VAL A 83 -25.57 10.38 0.31
C VAL A 83 -25.75 9.41 1.48
N GLY A 84 -26.52 8.35 1.25
CA GLY A 84 -26.71 7.26 2.20
C GLY A 84 -25.39 6.67 2.68
N ILE A 85 -24.45 6.40 1.79
CA ILE A 85 -23.11 5.90 2.17
C ILE A 85 -22.36 6.88 3.08
N VAL A 86 -22.30 8.17 2.73
CA VAL A 86 -21.56 9.16 3.54
C VAL A 86 -22.15 9.30 4.94
N VAL A 87 -23.48 9.42 5.05
CA VAL A 87 -24.18 9.50 6.35
C VAL A 87 -23.98 8.21 7.15
N SER A 88 -24.16 7.05 6.51
CA SER A 88 -24.00 5.75 7.15
C SER A 88 -22.58 5.52 7.65
N PHE A 89 -21.59 5.92 6.87
CA PHE A 89 -20.18 5.86 7.23
C PHE A 89 -19.92 6.68 8.49
N LYS A 90 -20.37 7.95 8.50
CA LYS A 90 -20.21 8.86 9.64
C LYS A 90 -20.86 8.28 10.91
N LYS A 91 -22.13 7.86 10.80
CA LYS A 91 -22.88 7.24 11.90
C LYS A 91 -22.18 5.98 12.44
N LEU A 92 -21.69 5.13 11.55
CA LEU A 92 -20.97 3.91 11.95
C LEU A 92 -19.63 4.25 12.61
N ALA A 93 -18.89 5.24 12.12
CA ALA A 93 -17.63 5.68 12.72
C ALA A 93 -17.85 6.24 14.15
N VAL A 94 -18.90 7.03 14.36
CA VAL A 94 -19.30 7.50 15.71
C VAL A 94 -19.66 6.32 16.61
N LEU A 95 -20.47 5.38 16.10
CA LEU A 95 -20.87 4.19 16.85
C LEU A 95 -19.64 3.33 17.25
N THR A 96 -18.64 3.20 16.37
CA THR A 96 -17.40 2.49 16.66
C THR A 96 -16.70 3.05 17.89
N VAL A 97 -16.52 4.36 17.95
CA VAL A 97 -15.89 5.04 19.10
C VAL A 97 -16.74 4.86 20.35
N GLN A 98 -18.05 5.09 20.25
CA GLN A 98 -18.98 4.97 21.39
C GLN A 98 -19.08 3.55 21.94
N SER A 99 -18.85 2.54 21.10
CA SER A 99 -18.88 1.14 21.51
C SER A 99 -17.67 0.76 22.39
N GLY A 100 -16.57 1.50 22.31
CA GLY A 100 -15.37 1.27 23.11
C GLY A 100 -14.68 -0.07 22.83
N PHE A 101 -14.93 -0.69 21.67
CA PHE A 101 -14.24 -1.91 21.27
C PHE A 101 -12.78 -1.59 20.92
N ALA A 102 -11.86 -2.51 21.27
CA ALA A 102 -10.48 -2.39 20.85
C ALA A 102 -10.36 -2.42 19.32
N GLU A 103 -9.40 -1.68 18.78
CA GLU A 103 -9.21 -1.50 17.34
C GLU A 103 -9.08 -2.84 16.59
N ASP A 104 -8.37 -3.82 17.15
CA ASP A 104 -8.18 -5.14 16.53
C ASP A 104 -9.49 -5.95 16.46
N VAL A 105 -10.40 -5.75 17.41
CA VAL A 105 -11.74 -6.34 17.39
C VAL A 105 -12.58 -5.69 16.31
N VAL A 106 -12.57 -4.36 16.19
CA VAL A 106 -13.27 -3.62 15.12
C VAL A 106 -12.77 -4.09 13.75
N ARG A 107 -11.45 -4.16 13.58
CA ARG A 107 -10.79 -4.64 12.35
C ARG A 107 -11.27 -6.02 11.92
N ARG A 108 -11.42 -6.96 12.86
CA ARG A 108 -11.88 -8.32 12.57
C ARG A 108 -13.40 -8.43 12.39
N ALA A 109 -14.17 -7.63 13.11
CA ALA A 109 -15.61 -7.80 13.20
C ALA A 109 -16.36 -7.11 12.06
N TYR A 110 -16.01 -5.87 11.72
CA TYR A 110 -16.81 -5.08 10.78
C TYR A 110 -16.05 -4.00 10.01
N LEU A 111 -14.72 -3.99 10.00
CA LEU A 111 -13.96 -3.08 9.12
C LEU A 111 -14.31 -3.27 7.63
N SER A 112 -14.60 -4.51 7.22
CA SER A 112 -15.05 -4.81 5.86
C SER A 112 -16.33 -4.06 5.48
N VAL A 113 -17.16 -3.64 6.44
CA VAL A 113 -18.33 -2.81 6.17
C VAL A 113 -17.91 -1.43 5.65
N PHE A 114 -16.89 -0.81 6.26
CA PHE A 114 -16.36 0.46 5.76
C PHE A 114 -15.72 0.30 4.37
N HIS A 115 -15.00 -0.79 4.13
CA HIS A 115 -14.40 -1.08 2.82
C HIS A 115 -15.48 -1.29 1.75
N ASN A 116 -16.56 -2.03 2.05
CA ASN A 116 -17.69 -2.19 1.13
C ASN A 116 -18.38 -0.87 0.82
N LEU A 117 -18.60 0.00 1.83
CA LEU A 117 -19.18 1.34 1.60
C LEU A 117 -18.30 2.19 0.67
N ILE A 118 -16.99 2.12 0.86
CA ILE A 118 -16.02 2.82 0.02
C ILE A 118 -16.04 2.29 -1.42
N GLU A 119 -16.08 0.97 -1.60
CA GLU A 119 -16.19 0.33 -2.93
C GLU A 119 -17.49 0.70 -3.63
N ASP A 120 -18.63 0.63 -2.93
CA ASP A 120 -19.94 1.06 -3.45
C ASP A 120 -19.91 2.55 -3.84
N ALA A 121 -19.28 3.42 -3.04
CA ALA A 121 -19.13 4.84 -3.35
C ALA A 121 -18.29 5.08 -4.61
N ASP A 122 -17.21 4.33 -4.81
CA ASP A 122 -16.36 4.44 -6.01
C ASP A 122 -17.16 4.09 -7.26
N GLU A 123 -17.92 2.99 -7.22
CA GLU A 123 -18.81 2.60 -8.32
C GLU A 123 -19.89 3.66 -8.62
N LEU A 124 -20.53 4.20 -7.58
CA LEU A 124 -21.59 5.19 -7.73
C LEU A 124 -21.06 6.48 -8.33
N VAL A 125 -19.90 6.95 -7.86
CA VAL A 125 -19.27 8.17 -8.36
C VAL A 125 -18.87 8.03 -9.84
N LEU A 126 -18.36 6.87 -10.26
CA LEU A 126 -18.11 6.57 -11.66
C LEU A 126 -19.40 6.61 -12.49
N LYS A 127 -20.49 6.00 -12.00
CA LYS A 127 -21.80 5.99 -12.67
C LYS A 127 -22.40 7.40 -12.79
N ILE A 128 -22.28 8.22 -11.74
CA ILE A 128 -22.73 9.62 -11.69
C ILE A 128 -21.93 10.46 -12.69
N GLY A 129 -20.61 10.29 -12.76
CA GLY A 129 -19.74 11.07 -13.64
C GLY A 129 -19.96 10.84 -15.14
N VAL A 130 -20.54 9.70 -15.55
CA VAL A 130 -20.85 9.37 -16.95
C VAL A 130 -22.24 9.87 -17.38
N GLN A 131 -23.12 10.16 -16.44
CA GLN A 131 -24.52 10.54 -16.72
C GLN A 131 -24.70 12.05 -16.73
N SER A 132 -25.63 12.54 -17.56
CA SER A 132 -26.07 13.92 -17.50
C SER A 132 -26.90 14.12 -16.24
N LEU A 133 -26.36 14.86 -15.26
CA LEU A 133 -27.04 15.10 -13.99
C LEU A 133 -28.13 16.16 -14.15
N PRO A 134 -29.32 15.98 -13.54
CA PRO A 134 -30.34 17.02 -13.44
C PRO A 134 -29.79 18.27 -12.75
N PHE A 135 -30.28 19.46 -13.15
CA PHE A 135 -29.90 20.73 -12.51
C PHE A 135 -30.21 20.75 -11.00
N ASP A 136 -31.30 20.09 -10.59
CA ASP A 136 -31.71 19.99 -9.19
C ASP A 136 -30.69 19.24 -8.31
N PHE A 137 -29.68 18.57 -8.89
CA PHE A 137 -28.63 17.89 -8.11
C PHE A 137 -27.60 18.87 -7.54
N ASP A 138 -27.46 20.08 -8.11
CA ASP A 138 -26.45 21.03 -7.64
C ASP A 138 -26.62 21.35 -6.14
N GLU A 139 -27.86 21.47 -5.65
CA GLU A 139 -28.17 21.70 -4.23
C GLU A 139 -27.74 20.50 -3.37
N PHE A 140 -28.07 19.28 -3.79
CA PHE A 140 -27.68 18.05 -3.08
C PHE A 140 -26.16 17.85 -3.03
N ILE A 141 -25.46 18.18 -4.13
CA ILE A 141 -24.01 18.07 -4.21
C ILE A 141 -23.33 19.12 -3.31
N LEU A 142 -23.92 20.30 -3.16
CA LEU A 142 -23.44 21.33 -2.24
C LEU A 142 -23.56 20.87 -0.78
N GLU A 143 -24.73 20.38 -0.36
CA GLU A 143 -24.94 19.85 1.00
C GLU A 143 -24.02 18.65 1.28
N LEU A 144 -23.91 17.71 0.33
CA LEU A 144 -23.03 16.55 0.46
C LEU A 144 -21.55 16.96 0.58
N LYS A 145 -21.11 17.99 -0.14
CA LYS A 145 -19.74 18.51 -0.05
C LYS A 145 -19.43 18.96 1.38
N ASP A 146 -20.36 19.66 2.02
CA ASP A 146 -20.18 20.17 3.37
C ASP A 146 -20.19 19.03 4.40
N GLU A 147 -21.03 18.02 4.20
CA GLU A 147 -21.04 16.81 5.05
C GLU A 147 -19.76 15.97 4.94
N VAL A 148 -19.13 15.94 3.76
CA VAL A 148 -17.90 15.17 3.52
C VAL A 148 -16.73 15.74 4.32
N PHE A 149 -16.72 17.04 4.62
CA PHE A 149 -15.70 17.63 5.50
C PHE A 149 -15.68 16.98 6.88
N GLU A 150 -16.85 16.64 7.44
CA GLU A 150 -16.95 16.01 8.75
C GLU A 150 -16.26 14.64 8.81
N LEU A 151 -16.06 13.94 7.68
CA LEU A 151 -15.29 12.69 7.67
C LEU A 151 -13.89 12.90 8.26
N LEU A 152 -13.30 14.09 8.14
CA LEU A 152 -11.97 14.38 8.68
C LEU A 152 -11.96 14.44 10.21
N THR A 153 -13.08 14.76 10.86
CA THR A 153 -13.15 15.05 12.30
C THR A 153 -14.15 14.20 13.09
N VAL A 154 -15.02 13.43 12.43
CA VAL A 154 -16.12 12.67 13.03
C VAL A 154 -15.67 11.61 14.05
N SER A 155 -14.43 11.14 13.98
CA SER A 155 -13.88 10.11 14.86
C SER A 155 -12.37 10.30 15.03
N SER A 156 -11.77 9.72 16.08
CA SER A 156 -10.32 9.56 16.18
C SER A 156 -9.80 8.33 15.42
N ASP A 157 -10.67 7.34 15.21
CA ASP A 157 -10.34 6.06 14.63
C ASP A 157 -10.56 6.06 13.11
N LEU A 158 -10.25 4.94 12.45
CA LEU A 158 -10.54 4.70 11.02
C LEU A 158 -9.98 5.81 10.11
N GLU A 159 -8.82 6.36 10.48
CA GLU A 159 -8.18 7.48 9.78
C GLU A 159 -8.05 7.19 8.28
N GLN A 160 -7.57 5.98 7.94
CA GLN A 160 -7.32 5.59 6.55
C GLN A 160 -8.61 5.51 5.73
N GLU A 161 -9.65 4.87 6.27
CA GLU A 161 -10.95 4.71 5.62
C GLU A 161 -11.65 6.07 5.43
N ARG A 162 -11.62 6.93 6.46
CA ARG A 162 -12.19 8.29 6.39
C ARG A 162 -11.52 9.15 5.33
N ILE A 163 -10.19 9.18 5.34
CA ILE A 163 -9.40 9.93 4.35
C ILE A 163 -9.58 9.34 2.95
N TYR A 164 -9.73 8.02 2.81
CA TYR A 164 -9.98 7.41 1.52
C TYR A 164 -11.30 7.91 0.92
N LEU A 165 -12.41 7.80 1.66
CA LEU A 165 -13.73 8.24 1.19
C LEU A 165 -13.73 9.74 0.86
N TYR A 166 -13.12 10.56 1.72
CA TYR A 166 -12.94 11.98 1.46
C TYR A 166 -12.23 12.26 0.13
N ARG A 167 -11.05 11.64 -0.09
CA ARG A 167 -10.25 11.85 -1.32
C ARG A 167 -10.96 11.33 -2.57
N LEU A 168 -11.68 10.21 -2.46
CA LEU A 168 -12.47 9.64 -3.53
C LEU A 168 -13.49 10.65 -4.05
N LEU A 169 -14.26 11.27 -3.15
CA LEU A 169 -15.31 12.23 -3.50
C LEU A 169 -14.73 13.54 -4.04
N TRP A 170 -13.65 14.07 -3.44
CA TRP A 170 -12.98 15.28 -3.93
C TRP A 170 -12.28 15.11 -5.28
N SER A 171 -11.76 13.92 -5.57
CA SER A 171 -11.14 13.61 -6.87
C SER A 171 -12.17 13.56 -7.98
N ASN A 172 -13.33 12.96 -7.72
CA ASN A 172 -14.22 12.48 -8.77
C ASN A 172 -15.57 13.22 -8.85
N LEU A 173 -16.05 13.80 -7.74
CA LEU A 173 -17.34 14.50 -7.67
C LEU A 173 -17.17 16.02 -7.52
N PHE A 174 -16.37 16.48 -6.54
CA PHE A 174 -16.24 17.91 -6.21
C PHE A 174 -15.14 18.60 -7.03
N LYS A 175 -15.42 18.83 -8.32
CA LYS A 175 -14.42 19.29 -9.30
C LYS A 175 -14.34 20.82 -9.49
N LYS A 176 -15.34 21.60 -9.04
CA LYS A 176 -15.35 23.06 -9.22
C LYS A 176 -14.16 23.69 -8.48
N LYS A 177 -13.50 24.66 -9.12
CA LYS A 177 -12.27 25.28 -8.59
C LYS A 177 -12.56 26.03 -7.29
N GLU A 178 -13.67 26.75 -7.28
CA GLU A 178 -14.15 27.57 -6.18
C GLU A 178 -14.40 26.71 -4.93
N TRP A 179 -14.95 25.51 -5.10
CA TRP A 179 -15.17 24.57 -4.01
C TRP A 179 -13.86 24.11 -3.37
N ARG A 180 -12.84 23.81 -4.19
CA ARG A 180 -11.51 23.42 -3.68
C ARG A 180 -10.84 24.58 -2.94
N GLU A 181 -11.03 25.81 -3.39
CA GLU A 181 -10.50 27.00 -2.72
C GLU A 181 -11.16 27.21 -1.35
N GLN A 182 -12.49 27.08 -1.28
CA GLN A 182 -13.25 27.13 -0.03
C GLN A 182 -12.83 26.00 0.93
N GLU A 183 -12.63 24.79 0.41
CA GLU A 183 -12.22 23.64 1.21
C GLU A 183 -10.86 23.85 1.88
N ILE A 184 -9.88 24.43 1.17
CA ILE A 184 -8.59 24.80 1.76
C ILE A 184 -8.76 25.81 2.90
N VAL A 185 -9.65 26.79 2.75
CA VAL A 185 -9.94 27.76 3.82
C VAL A 185 -10.50 27.03 5.04
N LEU A 186 -11.49 26.15 4.84
CA LEU A 186 -12.12 25.38 5.91
C LEU A 186 -11.13 24.45 6.63
N ILE A 187 -10.29 23.73 5.89
CA ILE A 187 -9.21 22.89 6.44
C ILE A 187 -8.26 23.74 7.29
N ASN A 188 -7.82 24.89 6.78
CA ASN A 188 -6.88 25.76 7.50
C ASN A 188 -7.49 26.36 8.76
N ASP A 189 -8.76 26.75 8.72
CA ASP A 189 -9.45 27.30 9.88
C ASP A 189 -9.69 26.23 10.95
N ARG A 190 -10.07 25.01 10.55
CA ARG A 190 -10.17 23.88 11.47
C ARG A 190 -8.82 23.51 12.08
N MET A 191 -7.74 23.56 11.29
CA MET A 191 -6.37 23.27 11.76
C MET A 191 -5.94 24.25 12.86
N LYS A 192 -6.34 25.53 12.77
CA LYS A 192 -6.04 26.56 13.79
C LYS A 192 -6.83 26.35 15.08
N SER A 193 -7.99 25.70 15.01
CA SER A 193 -8.86 25.43 16.15
C SER A 193 -8.72 24.00 16.70
N LEU A 194 -7.69 23.27 16.29
CA LEU A 194 -7.40 21.95 16.86
C LEU A 194 -6.99 22.08 18.32
N GLU A 195 -7.58 21.22 19.14
CA GLU A 195 -7.13 21.04 20.52
C GLU A 195 -5.84 20.19 20.55
N ASP A 196 -5.02 20.33 21.59
CA ASP A 196 -3.70 19.68 21.70
C ASP A 196 -3.73 18.14 21.60
N TRP A 197 -4.87 17.53 21.94
CA TRP A 197 -5.06 16.08 21.91
C TRP A 197 -5.59 15.56 20.57
N GLU A 198 -6.04 16.45 19.69
CA GLU A 198 -6.59 16.07 18.39
C GLU A 198 -5.48 15.72 17.39
N ASN A 199 -5.75 14.71 16.57
CA ASN A 199 -4.83 14.28 15.53
C ASN A 199 -4.96 15.20 14.29
N PRO A 200 -3.91 15.96 13.90
CA PRO A 200 -3.98 16.86 12.74
C PRO A 200 -3.88 16.12 11.40
N ASN A 201 -3.45 14.85 11.38
CA ASN A 201 -3.11 14.12 10.15
C ASN A 201 -4.25 14.08 9.11
N PRO A 202 -5.53 13.82 9.44
CA PRO A 202 -6.60 13.82 8.45
C PRO A 202 -6.72 15.14 7.69
N LEU A 203 -6.66 16.26 8.42
CA LEU A 203 -6.72 17.59 7.84
C LEU A 203 -5.47 17.91 7.01
N MET A 204 -4.29 17.49 7.45
CA MET A 204 -3.04 17.68 6.69
C MET A 204 -3.07 16.91 5.37
N VAL A 205 -3.48 15.64 5.39
CA VAL A 205 -3.59 14.80 4.19
C VAL A 205 -4.67 15.32 3.24
N ALA A 206 -5.80 15.79 3.77
CA ALA A 206 -6.83 16.47 2.99
C ALA A 206 -6.29 17.73 2.30
N GLY A 207 -5.58 18.60 3.04
CA GLY A 207 -4.98 19.82 2.50
C GLY A 207 -3.97 19.55 1.38
N ILE A 208 -3.13 18.52 1.53
CA ILE A 208 -2.22 18.06 0.48
C ILE A 208 -3.01 17.57 -0.74
N HIS A 209 -4.03 16.75 -0.52
CA HIS A 209 -4.85 16.22 -1.61
C HIS A 209 -5.52 17.34 -2.42
N ILE A 210 -6.17 18.30 -1.75
CA ILE A 210 -6.79 19.44 -2.43
C ILE A 210 -5.74 20.30 -3.15
N SER A 211 -4.54 20.47 -2.57
CA SER A 211 -3.43 21.18 -3.24
C SER A 211 -3.01 20.49 -4.54
N ILE A 212 -2.92 19.15 -4.56
CA ILE A 212 -2.65 18.37 -5.78
C ILE A 212 -3.80 18.51 -6.78
N LEU A 213 -5.06 18.49 -6.34
CA LEU A 213 -6.21 18.71 -7.24
C LEU A 213 -6.24 20.13 -7.83
N GLN A 214 -5.70 21.12 -7.12
CA GLN A 214 -5.51 22.49 -7.60
C GLN A 214 -4.23 22.69 -8.43
N GLN A 215 -3.44 21.62 -8.65
CA GLN A 215 -2.13 21.68 -9.33
C GLN A 215 -1.10 22.58 -8.62
N LYS A 216 -1.24 22.78 -7.31
CA LYS A 216 -0.25 23.43 -6.46
C LYS A 216 0.78 22.40 -5.98
N ASP A 217 1.45 21.76 -6.94
CA ASP A 217 2.28 20.58 -6.67
C ASP A 217 3.50 20.91 -5.80
N GLU A 218 4.11 22.09 -5.97
CA GLU A 218 5.24 22.53 -5.15
C GLU A 218 4.84 22.66 -3.67
N LEU A 219 3.67 23.23 -3.40
CA LEU A 219 3.12 23.31 -2.04
C LEU A 219 2.84 21.91 -1.48
N ALA A 220 2.24 21.03 -2.27
CA ALA A 220 1.96 19.66 -1.85
C ALA A 220 3.26 18.90 -1.48
N VAL A 221 4.31 19.02 -2.30
CA VAL A 221 5.63 18.42 -2.05
C VAL A 221 6.27 18.99 -0.78
N ASP A 222 6.22 20.31 -0.56
CA ASP A 222 6.72 20.94 0.67
C ASP A 222 5.97 20.44 1.93
N LEU A 223 4.64 20.36 1.87
CA LEU A 223 3.82 19.84 2.96
C LEU A 223 4.13 18.37 3.27
N ILE A 224 4.23 17.51 2.24
CA ILE A 224 4.61 16.09 2.40
C ILE A 224 6.01 15.98 3.02
N THR A 225 6.95 16.83 2.61
CA THR A 225 8.33 16.81 3.09
C THR A 225 8.38 17.02 4.60
N LYS A 226 7.53 17.92 5.14
CA LYS A 226 7.44 18.27 6.56
C LYS A 226 6.74 17.20 7.41
N MET A 227 6.03 16.24 6.81
CA MET A 227 5.34 15.18 7.53
C MET A 227 6.23 13.97 7.80
N ASP A 228 5.99 13.32 8.94
CA ASP A 228 6.66 12.09 9.35
C ASP A 228 6.43 10.96 8.34
N ASP A 229 7.50 10.24 8.01
CA ASP A 229 7.51 9.16 7.03
C ASP A 229 6.53 8.05 7.38
N LYS A 230 6.33 7.74 8.68
CA LYS A 230 5.39 6.70 9.13
C LYS A 230 3.93 7.04 8.79
N THR A 231 3.62 8.33 8.73
CA THR A 231 2.27 8.84 8.51
C THR A 231 2.01 9.05 7.03
N ILE A 232 2.86 9.79 6.33
CA ILE A 232 2.52 10.30 4.99
C ILE A 232 2.77 9.31 3.86
N THR A 233 3.79 8.47 3.98
CA THR A 233 4.24 7.54 2.94
C THR A 233 3.12 6.64 2.37
N PRO A 234 2.23 6.01 3.17
CA PRO A 234 1.16 5.18 2.61
C PRO A 234 0.14 6.00 1.80
N TYR A 235 -0.10 7.27 2.15
CA TYR A 235 -1.02 8.13 1.42
C TYR A 235 -0.46 8.59 0.07
N MET A 236 0.87 8.63 -0.09
CA MET A 236 1.52 9.04 -1.35
C MET A 236 1.20 8.11 -2.51
N LEU A 237 0.94 6.81 -2.25
CA LEU A 237 0.57 5.84 -3.30
C LEU A 237 -0.63 6.31 -4.11
N HIS A 238 -1.66 6.83 -3.44
CA HIS A 238 -2.87 7.32 -4.10
C HIS A 238 -2.56 8.48 -5.06
N TRP A 239 -1.72 9.44 -4.66
CA TRP A 239 -1.39 10.58 -5.53
C TRP A 239 -0.47 10.18 -6.69
N ILE A 240 0.44 9.22 -6.47
CA ILE A 240 1.26 8.64 -7.54
C ILE A 240 0.36 7.96 -8.57
N GLU A 241 -0.60 7.15 -8.14
CA GLU A 241 -1.56 6.47 -9.01
C GLU A 241 -2.47 7.47 -9.74
N LEU A 242 -3.05 8.43 -9.03
CA LEU A 242 -3.92 9.48 -9.59
C LEU A 242 -3.24 10.26 -10.73
N LEU A 243 -2.02 10.75 -10.49
CA LEU A 243 -1.25 11.49 -11.49
C LEU A 243 -0.76 10.57 -12.62
N SER A 244 -0.47 9.30 -12.32
CA SER A 244 -0.02 8.35 -13.33
C SER A 244 -1.13 7.90 -14.27
N GLN A 245 -2.35 7.72 -13.78
CA GLN A 245 -3.51 7.38 -14.60
C GLN A 245 -3.79 8.45 -15.66
N THR A 246 -3.54 9.72 -15.34
CA THR A 246 -3.70 10.87 -16.25
C THR A 246 -2.43 11.20 -17.04
N LYS A 247 -1.37 10.38 -16.92
CA LYS A 247 -0.06 10.57 -17.53
C LYS A 247 0.57 11.93 -17.23
N ALA A 248 0.30 12.49 -16.05
CA ALA A 248 0.85 13.77 -15.61
C ALA A 248 2.32 13.63 -15.16
N TRP A 249 3.20 13.16 -16.06
CA TRP A 249 4.57 12.75 -15.77
C TRP A 249 5.44 13.84 -15.13
N LYS A 250 5.29 15.09 -15.59
CA LYS A 250 5.99 16.24 -15.01
C LYS A 250 5.60 16.50 -13.56
N ARG A 251 4.34 16.21 -13.19
CA ARG A 251 3.78 16.44 -11.86
C ARG A 251 4.13 15.30 -10.90
N VAL A 252 4.05 14.05 -11.37
CA VAL A 252 4.30 12.87 -10.52
C VAL A 252 5.79 12.61 -10.27
N GLY A 253 6.69 13.05 -11.16
CA GLY A 253 8.12 12.82 -11.04
C GLY A 253 8.72 13.28 -9.71
N PRO A 254 8.58 14.56 -9.32
CA PRO A 254 9.06 15.05 -8.01
C PRO A 254 8.42 14.31 -6.83
N LEU A 255 7.15 13.94 -6.94
CA LEU A 255 6.45 13.18 -5.90
C LEU A 255 7.03 11.77 -5.73
N ILE A 256 7.39 11.09 -6.83
CA ILE A 256 8.03 9.76 -6.80
C ILE A 256 9.44 9.85 -6.19
N GLU A 257 10.20 10.89 -6.52
CA GLU A 257 11.52 11.10 -5.92
C GLU A 257 11.42 11.30 -4.40
N LEU A 258 10.47 12.14 -3.94
CA LEU A 258 10.19 12.31 -2.52
C LEU A 258 9.72 11.00 -1.88
N PHE A 259 8.82 10.28 -2.54
CA PHE A 259 8.29 9.00 -2.07
C PHE A 259 9.41 8.00 -1.79
N ILE A 260 10.33 7.82 -2.76
CA ILE A 260 11.48 6.91 -2.62
C ILE A 260 12.35 7.31 -1.43
N SER A 261 12.53 8.60 -1.18
CA SER A 261 13.32 9.07 -0.03
C SER A 261 12.70 8.72 1.33
N LYS A 262 11.37 8.62 1.40
CA LYS A 262 10.60 8.29 2.61
C LYS A 262 10.36 6.79 2.82
N LEU A 263 10.56 5.95 1.79
CA LEU A 263 10.30 4.50 1.85
C LEU A 263 10.99 3.83 3.04
N LYS A 264 12.28 4.14 3.26
CA LYS A 264 13.05 3.54 4.35
C LYS A 264 12.44 3.83 5.72
N GLY A 265 12.12 5.10 6.01
CA GLY A 265 11.52 5.50 7.27
C GLY A 265 10.18 4.81 7.54
N TYR A 266 9.36 4.63 6.50
CA TYR A 266 8.10 3.89 6.62
C TYR A 266 8.30 2.38 6.83
N LEU A 267 9.23 1.75 6.12
CA LEU A 267 9.53 0.32 6.28
C LEU A 267 10.08 0.01 7.68
N ASP A 268 10.92 0.89 8.25
CA ASP A 268 11.43 0.76 9.61
C ASP A 268 10.27 0.82 10.65
N PHE A 269 9.22 1.59 10.38
CA PHE A 269 8.01 1.65 11.21
C PHE A 269 7.18 0.36 11.14
N LEU A 270 7.03 -0.26 9.97
CA LEU A 270 6.21 -1.46 9.79
C LEU A 270 6.75 -2.69 10.54
N ARG A 271 8.07 -2.77 10.75
CA ARG A 271 8.83 -3.79 11.51
C ARG A 271 8.73 -5.24 11.01
N THR A 272 7.58 -5.70 10.55
CA THR A 272 7.35 -7.09 10.15
C THR A 272 7.71 -7.31 8.69
N TYR A 273 8.38 -8.41 8.40
CA TYR A 273 8.80 -8.75 7.03
C TYR A 273 7.62 -8.79 6.06
N HIS A 274 6.49 -9.39 6.48
CA HIS A 274 5.29 -9.51 5.65
C HIS A 274 4.74 -8.13 5.25
N SER A 275 4.56 -7.22 6.20
CA SER A 275 4.04 -5.87 5.90
C SER A 275 5.01 -5.08 5.03
N CYS A 276 6.31 -5.16 5.31
CA CYS A 276 7.32 -4.50 4.48
C CYS A 276 7.36 -5.04 3.05
N ALA A 277 7.27 -6.36 2.86
CA ALA A 277 7.24 -6.99 1.54
C ALA A 277 5.97 -6.64 0.77
N SER A 278 4.81 -6.65 1.44
CA SER A 278 3.54 -6.23 0.84
C SER A 278 3.61 -4.77 0.38
N PHE A 279 4.06 -3.86 1.25
CA PHE A 279 4.16 -2.44 0.92
C PHE A 279 5.18 -2.17 -0.18
N THR A 280 6.34 -2.83 -0.14
CA THR A 280 7.37 -2.72 -1.20
C THR A 280 6.81 -3.10 -2.56
N ARG A 281 6.03 -4.19 -2.65
CA ARG A 281 5.39 -4.60 -3.90
C ARG A 281 4.42 -3.53 -4.41
N SER A 282 3.59 -2.97 -3.53
CA SER A 282 2.65 -1.89 -3.89
C SER A 282 3.39 -0.63 -4.34
N ALA A 283 4.44 -0.23 -3.61
CA ALA A 283 5.27 0.92 -3.93
C ALA A 283 5.94 0.80 -5.30
N LEU A 284 6.59 -0.35 -5.57
CA LEU A 284 7.23 -0.60 -6.87
C LEU A 284 6.20 -0.64 -8.00
N LYS A 285 5.05 -1.29 -7.79
CA LYS A 285 3.94 -1.32 -8.77
C LYS A 285 3.43 0.09 -9.11
N ALA A 286 3.23 0.94 -8.10
CA ALA A 286 2.70 2.29 -8.29
C ALA A 286 3.62 3.19 -9.12
N ILE A 287 4.95 3.05 -8.99
CA ILE A 287 5.91 3.88 -9.73
C ILE A 287 6.22 3.32 -11.13
N THR A 288 5.98 2.04 -11.40
CA THR A 288 6.31 1.37 -12.67
C THR A 288 5.84 2.13 -13.92
N PRO A 289 4.59 2.64 -14.02
CA PRO A 289 4.14 3.37 -15.22
C PRO A 289 5.00 4.59 -15.55
N TYR A 290 5.36 5.38 -14.53
CA TYR A 290 6.22 6.55 -14.72
C TYR A 290 7.63 6.13 -15.16
N ILE A 291 8.19 5.09 -14.53
CA ILE A 291 9.53 4.59 -14.84
C ILE A 291 9.63 4.11 -16.29
N SER A 292 8.68 3.28 -16.73
CA SER A 292 8.71 2.66 -18.06
C SER A 292 8.51 3.68 -19.17
N GLU A 293 7.53 4.59 -19.04
CA GLU A 293 7.24 5.59 -20.07
C GLU A 293 8.31 6.68 -20.18
N ASN A 294 9.04 6.99 -19.09
CA ASN A 294 10.03 8.07 -19.06
C ASN A 294 11.49 7.57 -19.05
N GLY A 295 11.72 6.27 -19.19
CA GLY A 295 13.07 5.68 -19.22
C GLY A 295 13.86 5.88 -17.92
N LYS A 296 13.20 5.99 -16.76
CA LYS A 296 13.84 6.31 -15.47
C LYS A 296 14.41 5.08 -14.76
N ALA A 297 15.16 4.26 -15.49
CA ALA A 297 15.75 3.01 -15.04
C ALA A 297 16.54 3.13 -13.71
N GLU A 298 17.34 4.18 -13.57
CA GLU A 298 18.15 4.44 -12.37
C GLU A 298 17.29 4.81 -11.15
N LEU A 299 16.18 5.52 -11.36
CA LEU A 299 15.24 5.86 -10.28
C LEU A 299 14.57 4.60 -9.73
N TYR A 300 14.22 3.66 -10.61
CA TYR A 300 13.66 2.37 -10.21
C TYR A 300 14.66 1.50 -9.44
N GLU A 301 15.91 1.50 -9.90
CA GLU A 301 17.01 0.86 -9.17
C GLU A 301 17.17 1.46 -7.76
N ARG A 302 17.15 2.79 -7.61
CA ARG A 302 17.18 3.45 -6.29
C ARG A 302 16.00 3.05 -5.41
N ALA A 303 14.78 2.97 -5.98
CA ALA A 303 13.60 2.51 -5.25
C ALA A 303 13.81 1.09 -4.72
N MET A 304 14.23 0.15 -5.58
CA MET A 304 14.50 -1.22 -5.18
C MET A 304 15.61 -1.30 -4.12
N LEU A 305 16.71 -0.55 -4.27
CA LEU A 305 17.78 -0.51 -3.26
C LEU A 305 17.27 0.02 -1.91
N SER A 306 16.44 1.06 -1.91
CA SER A 306 15.89 1.67 -0.68
C SER A 306 14.95 0.75 0.09
N THR A 307 14.40 -0.27 -0.57
CA THR A 307 13.47 -1.24 0.00
C THR A 307 14.06 -2.64 0.19
N LEU A 308 15.39 -2.81 0.08
CA LEU A 308 16.03 -4.07 0.44
C LEU A 308 15.82 -4.36 1.95
N PRO A 309 15.65 -5.62 2.36
CA PRO A 309 15.74 -6.85 1.56
C PRO A 309 14.44 -7.24 0.82
N TYR A 310 13.37 -6.46 0.96
CA TYR A 310 12.02 -6.84 0.51
C TYR A 310 11.83 -6.82 -1.02
N SER A 311 12.64 -6.02 -1.71
CA SER A 311 12.72 -5.93 -3.18
C SER A 311 13.71 -6.91 -3.81
N TYR A 312 14.35 -7.79 -3.03
CA TYR A 312 15.45 -8.64 -3.51
C TYR A 312 15.12 -9.37 -4.81
N THR A 313 13.97 -10.07 -4.87
CA THR A 313 13.59 -10.86 -6.04
C THR A 313 13.42 -10.00 -7.30
N GLU A 314 12.78 -8.84 -7.17
CA GLU A 314 12.57 -7.91 -8.29
C GLU A 314 13.90 -7.34 -8.77
N TYR A 315 14.76 -6.94 -7.83
CA TYR A 315 16.04 -6.34 -8.15
C TYR A 315 17.01 -7.35 -8.78
N GLU A 316 17.09 -8.56 -8.22
CA GLU A 316 17.86 -9.68 -8.77
C GLU A 316 17.45 -9.95 -10.22
N HIS A 317 16.13 -10.02 -10.48
CA HIS A 317 15.59 -10.26 -11.81
C HIS A 317 15.96 -9.12 -12.77
N SER A 318 15.71 -7.87 -12.38
CA SER A 318 16.03 -6.69 -13.20
C SER A 318 17.51 -6.58 -13.56
N LEU A 319 18.42 -6.82 -12.60
CA LEU A 319 19.86 -6.80 -12.86
C LEU A 319 20.26 -7.88 -13.87
N PHE A 320 19.67 -9.07 -13.73
CA PHE A 320 20.01 -10.19 -14.58
C PHE A 320 19.51 -10.01 -16.02
N GLU A 321 18.26 -9.55 -16.21
CA GLU A 321 17.69 -9.23 -17.53
C GLU A 321 18.52 -8.15 -18.25
N ARG A 322 19.05 -7.19 -17.49
CA ARG A 322 19.92 -6.12 -18.02
C ARG A 322 21.39 -6.53 -18.14
N LYS A 323 21.73 -7.80 -17.89
CA LYS A 323 23.10 -8.34 -17.90
C LYS A 323 24.08 -7.60 -16.99
N GLN A 324 23.58 -6.97 -15.93
CA GLN A 324 24.39 -6.26 -14.94
C GLN A 324 24.95 -7.25 -13.92
N PHE A 325 25.75 -8.21 -14.39
CA PHE A 325 26.21 -9.35 -13.59
C PHE A 325 27.13 -8.96 -12.41
N ASP A 326 27.87 -7.84 -12.52
CA ASP A 326 28.70 -7.37 -11.40
C ASP A 326 27.81 -6.93 -10.23
N LYS A 327 26.86 -6.01 -10.48
CA LYS A 327 25.87 -5.59 -9.49
C LYS A 327 25.04 -6.75 -8.96
N TRP A 328 24.73 -7.72 -9.82
CA TRP A 328 24.03 -8.94 -9.42
C TRP A 328 24.86 -9.71 -8.38
N SER A 329 26.17 -9.86 -8.59
CA SER A 329 27.05 -10.51 -7.62
C SER A 329 27.22 -9.72 -6.33
N ASP A 330 27.27 -8.39 -6.40
CA ASP A 330 27.29 -7.52 -5.23
C ASP A 330 26.00 -7.69 -4.41
N LEU A 331 24.85 -7.79 -5.08
CA LEU A 331 23.57 -8.07 -4.43
C LEU A 331 23.57 -9.45 -3.76
N GLN A 332 24.11 -10.48 -4.40
CA GLN A 332 24.22 -11.80 -3.79
C GLN A 332 25.08 -11.76 -2.52
N ALA A 333 26.24 -11.09 -2.60
CA ALA A 333 27.13 -10.91 -1.47
C ALA A 333 26.48 -10.11 -0.33
N PHE A 334 25.77 -9.02 -0.66
CA PHE A 334 25.02 -8.21 0.31
C PHE A 334 23.96 -9.02 1.06
N MET A 335 23.27 -9.92 0.36
CA MET A 335 22.26 -10.80 0.95
C MET A 335 22.84 -12.03 1.66
N GLY A 336 24.17 -12.20 1.63
CA GLY A 336 24.87 -13.32 2.28
C GLY A 336 24.81 -14.64 1.52
N TRP A 337 24.44 -14.62 0.23
CA TRP A 337 24.40 -15.83 -0.60
C TRP A 337 25.81 -16.26 -1.03
N ASN A 338 26.11 -17.55 -0.90
CA ASN A 338 27.33 -18.15 -1.44
C ASN A 338 27.08 -18.78 -2.81
N PHE A 339 28.15 -19.08 -3.53
CA PHE A 339 28.08 -19.70 -4.86
C PHE A 339 27.14 -20.92 -4.95
N TYR A 340 27.12 -21.77 -3.92
CA TYR A 340 26.30 -22.99 -3.91
C TYR A 340 24.83 -22.77 -3.53
N ASP A 341 24.48 -21.59 -3.04
CA ASP A 341 23.10 -21.20 -2.76
C ASP A 341 22.40 -20.65 -4.03
N LEU A 342 23.19 -20.27 -5.03
CA LEU A 342 22.71 -19.64 -6.26
C LEU A 342 21.92 -20.64 -7.14
N PRO A 343 20.84 -20.19 -7.81
CA PRO A 343 20.13 -21.02 -8.77
C PRO A 343 21.05 -21.48 -9.91
N ARG A 344 21.04 -22.79 -10.20
CA ARG A 344 21.90 -23.40 -11.23
C ARG A 344 21.75 -22.75 -12.60
N GLU A 345 20.54 -22.29 -12.94
CA GLU A 345 20.24 -21.63 -14.21
C GLU A 345 20.96 -20.28 -14.32
N ARG A 346 20.90 -19.46 -13.26
CA ARG A 346 21.62 -18.19 -13.17
C ARG A 346 23.13 -18.41 -13.32
N VAL A 347 23.68 -19.39 -12.60
CA VAL A 347 25.12 -19.75 -12.67
C VAL A 347 25.53 -20.13 -14.09
N LYS A 348 24.76 -20.95 -14.80
CA LYS A 348 25.09 -21.39 -16.17
C LYS A 348 25.20 -20.21 -17.15
N VAL A 349 24.29 -19.24 -17.04
CA VAL A 349 24.30 -18.04 -17.90
C VAL A 349 25.53 -17.19 -17.60
N ILE A 350 25.82 -16.89 -16.33
CA ILE A 350 26.99 -16.09 -15.96
C ILE A 350 28.28 -16.81 -16.34
N GLU A 351 28.35 -18.14 -16.20
CA GLU A 351 29.51 -18.94 -16.63
C GLU A 351 29.77 -18.90 -18.15
N LYS A 352 28.75 -18.53 -18.93
CA LYS A 352 28.86 -18.38 -20.39
C LYS A 352 29.16 -16.94 -20.77
N GLU A 353 28.49 -15.97 -20.14
CA GLU A 353 28.54 -14.57 -20.54
C GLU A 353 29.63 -13.77 -19.83
N LYS A 354 29.84 -14.00 -18.52
CA LYS A 354 30.79 -13.24 -17.69
C LYS A 354 31.42 -14.09 -16.57
N PRO A 355 32.24 -15.10 -16.91
CA PRO A 355 32.81 -16.04 -15.93
C PRO A 355 33.67 -15.37 -14.84
N GLU A 356 34.19 -14.16 -15.08
CA GLU A 356 34.96 -13.36 -14.12
C GLU A 356 34.18 -13.05 -12.84
N VAL A 357 32.86 -12.87 -12.95
CA VAL A 357 31.98 -12.64 -11.80
C VAL A 357 31.98 -13.86 -10.87
N LEU A 358 31.81 -15.05 -11.44
CA LEU A 358 31.83 -16.29 -10.65
C LEU A 358 33.22 -16.58 -10.07
N LEU A 359 34.30 -16.23 -10.78
CA LEU A 359 35.66 -16.32 -10.26
C LEU A 359 35.81 -15.46 -8.99
N GLY A 360 35.36 -14.20 -9.05
CA GLY A 360 35.38 -13.29 -7.89
C GLY A 360 34.62 -13.84 -6.69
N MET A 361 33.37 -14.27 -6.90
CA MET A 361 32.53 -14.85 -5.85
C MET A 361 33.18 -16.10 -5.22
N LEU A 362 33.70 -17.02 -6.05
CA LEU A 362 34.31 -18.24 -5.55
C LEU A 362 35.62 -18.00 -4.78
N HIS A 363 36.42 -17.01 -5.19
CA HIS A 363 37.61 -16.60 -4.43
C HIS A 363 37.24 -16.08 -3.05
N GLN A 364 36.25 -15.19 -2.99
CA GLN A 364 35.76 -14.66 -1.72
C GLN A 364 35.20 -15.76 -0.82
N SER A 365 34.32 -16.63 -1.35
CA SER A 365 33.79 -17.77 -0.58
C SER A 365 34.90 -18.71 -0.10
N ALA A 366 35.88 -19.05 -0.95
CA ALA A 366 36.99 -19.92 -0.55
C ALA A 366 37.82 -19.31 0.59
N LEU A 367 38.14 -18.02 0.51
CA LEU A 367 38.89 -17.33 1.56
C LEU A 367 38.10 -17.24 2.88
N ASN A 368 36.80 -16.92 2.80
CA ASN A 368 35.93 -16.88 3.97
C ASN A 368 35.89 -18.23 4.69
N GLU A 369 35.72 -19.33 3.94
CA GLU A 369 35.71 -20.70 4.48
C GLU A 369 37.06 -21.12 5.09
N ILE A 370 38.18 -20.72 4.49
CA ILE A 370 39.52 -20.95 5.07
C ILE A 370 39.66 -20.21 6.41
N ASN A 371 39.14 -18.98 6.49
CA ASN A 371 39.24 -18.15 7.69
C ASN A 371 38.41 -18.66 8.87
N GLN A 372 37.39 -19.50 8.64
CA GLN A 372 36.60 -20.14 9.71
C GLN A 372 37.39 -21.19 10.51
N LYS A 373 38.57 -21.61 10.03
CA LYS A 373 39.55 -22.46 10.75
C LYS A 373 39.00 -23.76 11.37
N ASN A 374 38.03 -24.39 10.71
CA ASN A 374 37.49 -25.68 11.15
C ASN A 374 37.41 -26.67 9.97
N ARG A 375 37.32 -27.97 10.28
CA ARG A 375 37.46 -29.04 9.28
C ARG A 375 36.33 -29.05 8.25
N SER A 376 35.10 -28.74 8.64
CA SER A 376 33.97 -28.65 7.71
C SER A 376 34.14 -27.49 6.72
N SER A 377 34.61 -26.33 7.20
CA SER A 377 34.84 -25.15 6.36
C SER A 377 35.99 -25.37 5.38
N TYR A 378 37.06 -26.07 5.77
CA TYR A 378 38.12 -26.45 4.83
C TYR A 378 37.63 -27.34 3.69
N LYS A 379 36.71 -28.29 3.96
CA LYS A 379 36.09 -29.09 2.89
C LYS A 379 35.26 -28.20 1.96
N ALA A 380 34.53 -27.21 2.49
CA ALA A 380 33.79 -26.24 1.69
C ALA A 380 34.73 -25.40 0.81
N ALA A 381 35.80 -24.84 1.39
CA ALA A 381 36.84 -24.10 0.66
C ALA A 381 37.42 -24.91 -0.52
N VAL A 382 37.75 -26.19 -0.28
CA VAL A 382 38.28 -27.07 -1.31
C VAL A 382 37.29 -27.33 -2.45
N ARG A 383 35.98 -27.40 -2.16
CA ARG A 383 34.94 -27.46 -3.22
C ARG A 383 34.97 -26.20 -4.08
N HIS A 384 35.05 -25.01 -3.47
CA HIS A 384 35.18 -23.75 -4.20
C HIS A 384 36.46 -23.70 -5.05
N LEU A 385 37.61 -24.11 -4.50
CA LEU A 385 38.89 -24.19 -5.21
C LEU A 385 38.85 -25.13 -6.43
N LYS A 386 38.18 -26.29 -6.32
CA LYS A 386 37.98 -27.17 -7.48
C LYS A 386 37.14 -26.51 -8.58
N LYS A 387 36.11 -25.75 -8.21
CA LYS A 387 35.30 -25.00 -9.18
C LYS A 387 36.10 -23.85 -9.79
N LEU A 388 36.89 -23.11 -9.01
CA LEU A 388 37.84 -22.10 -9.50
C LEU A 388 38.77 -22.68 -10.55
N ARG A 389 39.45 -23.79 -10.24
CA ARG A 389 40.32 -24.49 -11.20
C ARG A 389 39.61 -24.79 -12.53
N THR A 390 38.36 -25.21 -12.45
CA THR A 390 37.54 -25.52 -13.64
C THR A 390 37.23 -24.27 -14.45
N LEU A 391 36.87 -23.16 -13.79
CA LEU A 391 36.58 -21.89 -14.45
C LEU A 391 37.81 -21.26 -15.08
N TYR A 392 38.95 -21.24 -14.37
CA TYR A 392 40.23 -20.76 -14.90
C TYR A 392 40.67 -21.52 -16.14
N LYS A 393 40.50 -22.86 -16.15
CA LYS A 393 40.74 -23.67 -17.35
C LYS A 393 39.83 -23.27 -18.50
N LYS A 394 38.53 -23.05 -18.22
CA LYS A 394 37.54 -22.64 -19.23
C LYS A 394 37.82 -21.25 -19.82
N THR A 395 38.33 -20.32 -19.00
CA THR A 395 38.71 -18.96 -19.43
C THR A 395 40.13 -18.88 -19.98
N LYS A 396 40.83 -20.00 -20.15
CA LYS A 396 42.23 -20.09 -20.63
C LYS A 396 43.24 -19.33 -19.76
N ARG A 397 42.98 -19.20 -18.46
CA ARG A 397 43.80 -18.50 -17.47
C ARG A 397 44.45 -19.48 -16.50
N VAL A 398 45.13 -20.50 -17.03
CA VAL A 398 45.71 -21.59 -16.20
C VAL A 398 46.90 -21.10 -15.38
N ASP A 399 47.72 -20.19 -15.93
CA ASP A 399 48.87 -19.61 -15.23
C ASP A 399 48.42 -18.78 -14.02
N ASP A 400 47.36 -17.99 -14.18
CA ASP A 400 46.75 -17.24 -13.08
C ASP A 400 46.24 -18.15 -11.96
N TRP A 401 45.66 -19.30 -12.32
CA TRP A 401 45.24 -20.31 -11.34
C TRP A 401 46.44 -20.86 -10.56
N GLN A 402 47.54 -21.17 -11.25
CA GLN A 402 48.73 -21.71 -10.61
C GLN A 402 49.34 -20.68 -9.65
N TYR A 403 49.53 -19.45 -10.12
CA TYR A 403 50.03 -18.34 -9.30
C TYR A 403 49.15 -18.10 -8.05
N PHE A 404 47.83 -18.09 -8.23
CA PHE A 404 46.89 -17.94 -7.12
C PHE A 404 47.01 -19.09 -6.11
N LEU A 405 47.04 -20.34 -6.59
CA LEU A 405 47.09 -21.51 -5.72
C LEU A 405 48.41 -21.53 -4.94
N ASP A 406 49.54 -21.29 -5.58
CA ASP A 406 50.87 -21.27 -4.92
C ASP A 406 50.91 -20.16 -3.85
N SER A 407 50.41 -18.97 -4.19
CA SER A 407 50.27 -17.87 -3.24
C SER A 407 49.38 -18.22 -2.05
N LEU A 408 48.28 -18.94 -2.28
CA LEU A 408 47.36 -19.37 -1.23
C LEU A 408 48.01 -20.42 -0.32
N MET A 409 48.72 -21.39 -0.89
CA MET A 409 49.39 -22.45 -0.13
C MET A 409 50.48 -21.87 0.77
N GLU A 410 51.27 -20.90 0.28
CA GLU A 410 52.29 -20.21 1.08
C GLU A 410 51.66 -19.40 2.23
N LYS A 411 50.62 -18.62 1.94
CA LYS A 411 49.89 -17.85 2.97
C LYS A 411 49.25 -18.74 4.04
N THR A 412 48.85 -19.96 3.67
CA THR A 412 48.16 -20.91 4.55
C THR A 412 49.05 -22.03 5.09
N LYS A 413 50.38 -21.94 4.98
CA LYS A 413 51.34 -23.00 5.34
C LYS A 413 51.19 -23.59 6.76
N ARG A 414 50.62 -22.83 7.70
CA ARG A 414 50.37 -23.28 9.08
C ARG A 414 49.08 -24.09 9.23
N LEU A 415 48.18 -24.08 8.24
CA LEU A 415 46.89 -24.74 8.26
C LEU A 415 46.99 -26.17 7.72
N ARG A 416 47.67 -27.06 8.47
CA ARG A 416 47.92 -28.45 8.05
C ARG A 416 46.65 -29.21 7.63
N ALA A 417 45.57 -29.04 8.38
CA ALA A 417 44.28 -29.69 8.09
C ALA A 417 43.66 -29.22 6.76
N PHE A 418 43.85 -27.95 6.39
CA PHE A 418 43.44 -27.43 5.09
C PHE A 418 44.30 -28.02 3.96
N HIS A 419 45.62 -28.04 4.14
CA HIS A 419 46.55 -28.63 3.16
C HIS A 419 46.30 -30.12 2.92
N GLU A 420 45.93 -30.86 3.97
CA GLU A 420 45.51 -32.26 3.86
C GLU A 420 44.24 -32.43 3.03
N GLU A 421 43.23 -31.57 3.22
CA GLU A 421 42.01 -31.57 2.39
C GLU A 421 42.30 -31.21 0.92
N CYS A 422 43.24 -30.29 0.67
CA CYS A 422 43.70 -29.94 -0.68
C CYS A 422 44.36 -31.14 -1.39
N ARG A 423 45.25 -31.87 -0.70
CA ARG A 423 45.88 -33.10 -1.22
C ARG A 423 44.86 -34.20 -1.50
N ARG A 424 43.97 -34.47 -0.55
CA ARG A 424 42.86 -35.44 -0.73
C ARG A 424 42.00 -35.14 -1.95
N SER A 425 41.84 -33.85 -2.28
CA SER A 425 41.05 -33.39 -3.42
C SER A 425 41.85 -33.20 -4.72
N LYS A 426 43.13 -33.61 -4.75
CA LYS A 426 44.03 -33.49 -5.89
C LYS A 426 44.14 -32.04 -6.40
N LEU A 427 44.18 -31.07 -5.49
CA LEU A 427 44.44 -29.66 -5.83
C LEU A 427 45.94 -29.36 -5.88
N VAL A 428 46.70 -30.02 -5.00
CA VAL A 428 48.16 -30.02 -4.96
C VAL A 428 48.65 -31.46 -5.10
N GLU A 429 49.78 -31.63 -5.76
CA GLU A 429 50.48 -32.91 -5.86
C GLU A 429 51.10 -33.27 -4.49
N GLU A 430 51.40 -34.56 -4.28
CA GLU A 430 51.97 -35.07 -3.02
C GLU A 430 53.38 -34.57 -2.74
#